data_AF-A0A2Z4NDC9-F1
#
_entry.id   AF-A0A2Z4NDC9-F1
#
_cell.length_a   1.000
_cell.length_b   1.000
_cell.length_c   1.000
_cell.angle_alpha   90.00
_cell.angle_beta   90.00
_cell.angle_gamma   90.00
#
_symmetry.space_group_name_H-M   'P 1'
#
loop_
_entity.id
_entity.type
_entity.pdbx_description
1 polymer ?
#
loop_
_entity_poly.entity_id
_entity_poly.type
_entity_poly.pdbx_seq_one_letter_code
_entity_poly.pdbx_strand_id
1 'polypeptide(L)'
;MRRKLQLFIVGIIPSVITPVITISCTNKTAYLDIDKISRKYLKNLTPNQIVSLHNNEKLFYYFEGQKKVYFDNAIIKNNKIHLSKNNLQSEFVFDFHTQQYWKQIVNQLDNIKIIENDDLLNVNEMMTEYSFDDIDNANGFNDEWVSLLSSIKNKDFDRVNDPYFFDMQTIIFRMIQDANTNYFFMNQRRMVNKNNEAILLRDFFKTFYIQATTWLDNAHLKQREIFETFLTLYLNKFNINVSKVVIDWDNAKVVQSYSQSSEYIKFQFKDILDFENKSILNPQNRKLSFYINGFRTYQTDQKFGIGQEGLQEELPLFNEYIENPLLEIDGKKYLNVVDNINYFIKGAKSFEYWNTRGLMYLFQTFKDEIFHIQIPENKKDEDAYYQVIDFKYTDYLKTDQILKAVVRVYKKNNTYQDYVWLSSNFDDHGHRLKGRILTYKNENDLTSNDFYNYKPDLGPIPNGISLQEFLIPNSIAFDLLEKAGNHLESSFEYWNNDIRSNFESSYLKNDSYQIKLLTAFINNYWLSYALETKENQIRSGIKRIDIEILNDTNQIGRLHLKLDFMCYANENDFDFKNKDETKKASLYLYWNGFKGYDTSIDKKMFSIDKIEIKDI
;
A
#
# COMPACT_ATOMS: atom_id res chain seq x y z
N MET A 1 -71.09 80.67 -9.95
CA MET A 1 -70.81 79.35 -10.59
C MET A 1 -69.90 78.55 -9.66
N ARG A 2 -70.34 77.36 -9.23
CA ARG A 2 -69.69 76.29 -8.43
C ARG A 2 -68.48 76.63 -7.49
N ARG A 3 -68.78 76.77 -6.18
CA ARG A 3 -68.25 76.08 -4.95
C ARG A 3 -67.00 75.16 -5.12
N LYS A 4 -65.98 75.05 -4.22
CA LYS A 4 -65.87 74.94 -2.73
C LYS A 4 -64.35 75.10 -2.34
N LEU A 5 -63.95 75.86 -1.31
CA LEU A 5 -63.72 75.53 0.13
C LEU A 5 -62.39 74.77 0.44
N GLN A 6 -61.36 75.44 1.02
CA GLN A 6 -60.75 75.28 2.38
C GLN A 6 -60.00 73.94 2.63
N LEU A 7 -58.93 73.73 3.43
CA LEU A 7 -57.94 74.47 4.25
C LEU A 7 -56.98 73.37 4.82
N PHE A 8 -55.70 73.68 5.09
CA PHE A 8 -54.78 73.12 6.14
C PHE A 8 -54.41 71.63 6.19
N ILE A 9 -53.10 71.34 6.38
CA ILE A 9 -52.50 70.89 7.65
C ILE A 9 -50.96 70.77 7.52
N VAL A 10 -50.30 71.20 8.58
CA VAL A 10 -48.87 71.07 8.94
C VAL A 10 -48.48 69.60 9.16
N GLY A 11 -47.38 69.14 8.56
CA GLY A 11 -46.80 67.83 8.79
C GLY A 11 -45.37 67.92 9.34
N ILE A 12 -45.23 67.63 10.63
CA ILE A 12 -43.98 67.48 11.38
C ILE A 12 -43.21 66.27 10.82
N ILE A 13 -41.95 66.45 10.41
CA ILE A 13 -41.04 65.35 10.10
C ILE A 13 -40.43 64.87 11.42
N PRO A 14 -40.67 63.62 11.86
CA PRO A 14 -39.92 63.08 12.98
C PRO A 14 -38.52 62.72 12.49
N SER A 15 -37.52 63.35 13.09
CA SER A 15 -36.12 62.93 13.03
C SER A 15 -36.00 61.54 13.66
N VAL A 16 -36.04 60.50 12.83
CA VAL A 16 -35.61 59.16 13.23
C VAL A 16 -34.10 59.20 13.33
N ILE A 17 -33.60 59.39 14.55
CA ILE A 17 -32.21 59.11 14.91
C ILE A 17 -32.04 57.61 14.76
N THR A 18 -31.56 57.18 13.58
CA THR A 18 -31.04 55.82 13.42
C THR A 18 -29.84 55.70 14.35
N PRO A 19 -29.82 54.75 15.30
CA PRO A 19 -28.62 54.50 16.06
C PRO A 19 -27.58 54.01 15.07
N VAL A 20 -26.51 54.78 14.90
CA VAL A 20 -25.27 54.28 14.31
C VAL A 20 -24.77 53.25 15.32
N ILE A 21 -25.18 51.99 15.13
CA ILE A 21 -24.50 50.86 15.75
C ILE A 21 -23.15 50.82 15.03
N THR A 22 -22.18 51.53 15.59
CA THR A 22 -20.77 51.29 15.29
C THR A 22 -20.48 49.85 15.71
N ILE A 23 -20.63 48.92 14.76
CA ILE A 23 -20.04 47.59 14.89
C ILE A 23 -18.54 47.86 14.92
N SER A 24 -17.97 47.89 16.11
CA SER A 24 -16.54 47.80 16.32
C SER A 24 -16.09 46.50 15.64
N CYS A 25 -15.56 46.60 14.41
CA CYS A 25 -14.71 45.56 13.84
C CYS A 25 -13.47 45.46 14.74
N THR A 26 -13.52 44.60 15.74
CA THR A 26 -12.31 44.14 16.39
C THR A 26 -11.48 43.44 15.32
N ASN A 27 -10.32 44.00 14.99
CA ASN A 27 -9.37 43.31 14.11
C ASN A 27 -9.08 41.95 14.74
N LYS A 28 -9.47 40.87 14.06
CA LYS A 28 -9.11 39.51 14.49
C LYS A 28 -7.58 39.41 14.49
N THR A 29 -7.00 39.18 15.65
CA THR A 29 -5.55 39.06 15.83
C THR A 29 -5.05 37.63 15.63
N ALA A 30 -5.97 36.65 15.54
CA ALA A 30 -5.67 35.25 15.26
C ALA A 30 -6.74 34.60 14.37
N TYR A 31 -6.28 33.72 13.48
CA TYR A 31 -7.09 33.00 12.51
C TYR A 31 -6.79 31.51 12.57
N LEU A 32 -7.81 30.67 12.37
CA LEU A 32 -7.66 29.23 12.16
C LEU A 32 -7.37 28.96 10.68
N ASP A 33 -6.36 28.13 10.40
CA ASP A 33 -6.02 27.72 9.05
C ASP A 33 -6.90 26.56 8.57
N ILE A 34 -8.04 26.92 7.97
CA ILE A 34 -8.98 25.96 7.41
C ILE A 34 -8.43 25.17 6.21
N ASP A 35 -7.29 25.59 5.66
CA ASP A 35 -6.54 24.85 4.64
C ASP A 35 -5.81 23.62 5.23
N LYS A 36 -5.55 23.62 6.55
CA LYS A 36 -4.98 22.47 7.27
C LYS A 36 -6.05 21.60 7.91
N ILE A 37 -7.04 22.21 8.56
CA ILE A 37 -8.07 21.46 9.30
C ILE A 37 -9.40 22.18 9.38
N SER A 38 -10.50 21.45 9.21
CA SER A 38 -11.84 22.01 9.28
C SER A 38 -12.31 22.19 10.73
N ARG A 39 -13.15 23.21 10.96
CA ARG A 39 -13.89 23.36 12.21
C ARG A 39 -14.78 22.15 12.52
N LYS A 40 -15.28 21.46 11.48
CA LYS A 40 -16.10 20.26 11.64
C LYS A 40 -15.36 19.16 12.40
N TYR A 41 -14.06 18.99 12.13
CA TYR A 41 -13.23 18.07 12.87
C TYR A 41 -12.96 18.57 14.29
N LEU A 42 -12.54 19.83 14.45
CA LEU A 42 -12.18 20.41 15.76
C LEU A 42 -13.35 20.41 16.77
N LYS A 43 -14.61 20.45 16.30
CA LYS A 43 -15.81 20.30 17.15
C LYS A 43 -15.88 18.96 17.91
N ASN A 44 -15.14 17.94 17.45
CA ASN A 44 -15.08 16.63 18.08
C ASN A 44 -13.94 16.51 19.09
N LEU A 45 -13.17 17.58 19.29
CA LEU A 45 -12.01 17.60 20.18
C LEU A 45 -12.27 18.46 21.41
N THR A 46 -11.56 18.16 22.49
CA THR A 46 -11.48 19.01 23.68
C THR A 46 -10.57 20.22 23.42
N PRO A 47 -10.65 21.28 24.24
CA PRO A 47 -9.75 22.42 24.11
C PRO A 47 -8.26 22.06 24.17
N ASN A 48 -7.83 21.18 25.10
CA ASN A 48 -6.42 20.76 25.18
C ASN A 48 -5.98 19.95 23.95
N GLN A 49 -6.87 19.15 23.36
CA GLN A 49 -6.60 18.44 22.10
C GLN A 49 -6.36 19.41 20.93
N ILE A 50 -7.13 20.48 20.84
CA ILE A 50 -6.95 21.50 19.79
C ILE A 50 -5.62 22.24 19.99
N VAL A 51 -5.28 22.55 21.24
CA VAL A 51 -4.02 23.21 21.59
C VAL A 51 -2.81 22.31 21.33
N SER A 52 -2.86 21.03 21.70
CA SER A 52 -1.77 20.10 21.43
C SER A 52 -1.56 19.88 19.92
N LEU A 53 -2.64 19.80 19.13
CA LEU A 53 -2.53 19.80 17.67
C LEU A 53 -1.89 21.08 17.15
N HIS A 54 -2.25 22.26 17.67
CA HIS A 54 -1.59 23.50 17.26
C HIS A 54 -0.09 23.48 17.54
N ASN A 55 0.32 23.02 18.73
CA ASN A 55 1.72 23.06 19.13
C ASN A 55 2.61 22.19 18.24
N ASN A 56 2.06 21.11 17.68
CA ASN A 56 2.77 20.24 16.73
C ASN A 56 2.56 20.67 15.26
N GLU A 57 1.33 20.91 14.83
CA GLU A 57 0.97 21.09 13.40
C GLU A 57 0.76 22.54 12.95
N LYS A 58 0.83 23.50 13.88
CA LYS A 58 0.67 24.95 13.64
C LYS A 58 -0.63 25.29 12.91
N LEU A 59 -1.75 25.23 13.64
CA LEU A 59 -3.10 25.47 13.12
C LEU A 59 -3.54 26.94 13.10
N PHE A 60 -2.94 27.79 13.93
CA PHE A 60 -3.37 29.18 14.13
C PHE A 60 -2.30 30.13 13.61
N TYR A 61 -2.74 31.21 12.97
CA TYR A 61 -1.86 32.19 12.34
C TYR A 61 -2.40 33.61 12.48
N TYR A 62 -1.55 34.59 12.20
CA TYR A 62 -1.91 35.99 12.01
C TYR A 62 -1.32 36.51 10.69
N PHE A 63 -1.75 37.69 10.27
CA PHE A 63 -1.21 38.34 9.08
C PHE A 63 -0.15 39.37 9.47
N GLU A 64 1.05 39.22 8.91
CA GLU A 64 2.08 40.26 8.91
C GLU A 64 2.12 40.85 7.50
N GLY A 65 1.46 41.99 7.30
CA GLY A 65 1.14 42.50 5.97
C GLY A 65 0.19 41.55 5.24
N GLN A 66 0.64 40.99 4.11
CA GLN A 66 -0.12 40.00 3.32
C GLN A 66 0.33 38.54 3.59
N LYS A 67 1.34 38.32 4.44
CA LYS A 67 1.91 36.99 4.68
C LYS A 67 1.22 36.31 5.87
N LYS A 68 0.82 35.04 5.71
CA LYS A 68 0.41 34.19 6.83
C LYS A 68 1.63 33.86 7.70
N VAL A 69 1.56 34.12 8.99
CA VAL A 69 2.61 33.78 9.98
C VAL A 69 1.98 32.98 11.12
N TYR A 70 2.46 31.77 11.37
CA TYR A 70 1.92 30.88 12.41
C TYR A 70 2.41 31.25 13.80
N PHE A 71 1.54 31.09 14.80
CA PHE A 71 1.94 31.13 16.21
C PHE A 71 2.80 29.93 16.58
N ASP A 72 3.70 30.09 17.54
CA ASP A 72 4.65 29.05 17.93
C ASP A 72 4.08 28.14 19.02
N ASN A 73 3.27 28.70 19.94
CA ASN A 73 2.69 27.96 21.05
C ASN A 73 1.25 28.40 21.34
N ALA A 74 0.48 27.48 21.92
CA ALA A 74 -0.88 27.68 22.40
C ALA A 74 -1.03 27.06 23.79
N ILE A 75 -1.85 27.70 24.63
CA ILE A 75 -2.27 27.20 25.95
C ILE A 75 -3.76 27.50 26.17
N ILE A 76 -4.46 26.69 26.98
CA ILE A 76 -5.82 27.01 27.43
C ILE A 76 -5.78 27.78 28.74
N LYS A 77 -6.43 28.96 28.78
CA LYS A 77 -6.75 29.68 30.02
C LYS A 77 -8.16 30.26 29.90
N ASN A 78 -8.96 30.13 30.95
CA ASN A 78 -10.32 30.68 31.01
C ASN A 78 -11.20 30.31 29.79
N ASN A 79 -11.12 29.06 29.34
CA ASN A 79 -11.83 28.53 28.17
C ASN A 79 -11.53 29.27 26.83
N LYS A 80 -10.37 29.92 26.76
CA LYS A 80 -9.83 30.55 25.54
C LYS A 80 -8.48 29.95 25.20
N ILE A 81 -8.14 29.93 23.92
CA ILE A 81 -6.78 29.63 23.47
C ILE A 81 -5.97 30.91 23.53
N HIS A 82 -4.89 30.91 24.31
CA HIS A 82 -3.88 31.95 24.30
C HIS A 82 -2.73 31.50 23.39
N LEU A 83 -2.48 32.29 22.36
CA LEU A 83 -1.51 32.04 21.30
C LEU A 83 -0.32 32.96 21.47
N SER A 84 0.90 32.43 21.32
CA SER A 84 2.12 33.21 21.45
C SER A 84 3.10 33.00 20.30
N LYS A 85 3.76 34.09 19.92
CA LYS A 85 4.91 34.10 19.00
C LYS A 85 5.84 35.23 19.42
N ASN A 86 7.05 34.93 19.86
CA ASN A 86 7.96 35.94 20.44
C ASN A 86 7.22 36.80 21.51
N ASN A 87 7.20 38.13 21.34
CA ASN A 87 6.50 39.05 22.24
C ASN A 87 5.01 39.26 21.89
N LEU A 88 4.52 38.66 20.80
CA LEU A 88 3.12 38.73 20.40
C LEU A 88 2.28 37.74 21.20
N GLN A 89 1.20 38.22 21.78
CA GLN A 89 0.18 37.42 22.45
C GLN A 89 -1.17 37.72 21.81
N SER A 90 -1.94 36.68 21.51
CA SER A 90 -3.29 36.81 20.99
C SER A 90 -4.21 35.83 21.67
N GLU A 91 -5.49 36.18 21.78
CA GLU A 91 -6.53 35.27 22.22
C GLU A 91 -7.33 34.78 21.01
N PHE A 92 -7.66 33.50 20.99
CA PHE A 92 -8.64 32.91 20.09
C PHE A 92 -9.80 32.38 20.92
N VAL A 93 -10.98 32.96 20.70
CA VAL A 93 -12.24 32.50 21.27
C VAL A 93 -12.87 31.55 20.26
N PHE A 94 -13.24 30.36 20.72
CA PHE A 94 -13.89 29.37 19.87
C PHE A 94 -15.19 29.92 19.27
N ASP A 95 -15.29 29.90 17.94
CA ASP A 95 -16.52 30.19 17.19
C ASP A 95 -17.34 28.89 16.92
N PHE A 96 -17.03 27.82 17.65
CA PHE A 96 -17.68 26.51 17.60
C PHE A 96 -17.65 25.83 18.98
N HIS A 97 -18.55 24.88 19.20
CA HIS A 97 -18.55 24.04 20.41
C HIS A 97 -17.41 23.01 20.38
N THR A 98 -16.81 22.73 21.54
CA THR A 98 -15.78 21.72 21.76
C THR A 98 -16.31 20.61 22.67
N GLN A 99 -15.77 19.41 22.56
CA GLN A 99 -16.15 18.29 23.43
C GLN A 99 -15.66 18.49 24.88
N GLN A 100 -16.35 17.86 25.83
CA GLN A 100 -15.88 17.74 27.20
C GLN A 100 -14.75 16.71 27.32
N TYR A 101 -13.94 16.84 28.38
CA TYR A 101 -12.91 15.86 28.69
C TYR A 101 -13.53 14.58 29.27
N TRP A 102 -12.74 13.52 29.28
CA TRP A 102 -13.10 12.24 29.85
C TRP A 102 -12.48 12.03 31.22
N LYS A 103 -13.20 11.29 32.05
CA LYS A 103 -12.72 10.73 33.32
C LYS A 103 -13.19 9.30 33.46
N GLN A 104 -12.28 8.43 33.93
CA GLN A 104 -12.61 7.07 34.28
C GLN A 104 -13.14 7.01 35.72
N ILE A 105 -14.28 6.34 35.93
CA ILE A 105 -14.86 6.13 37.25
C ILE A 105 -15.33 4.68 37.41
N VAL A 106 -15.46 4.24 38.66
CA VAL A 106 -16.19 3.01 39.00
C VAL A 106 -17.66 3.39 39.22
N ASN A 107 -18.57 2.72 38.52
CA ASN A 107 -20.00 2.99 38.62
C ASN A 107 -20.65 2.22 39.78
N GLN A 108 -21.97 2.36 39.94
CA GLN A 108 -22.73 1.70 41.03
C GLN A 108 -22.83 0.18 40.89
N LEU A 109 -22.56 -0.37 39.70
CA LEU A 109 -22.53 -1.81 39.42
C LEU A 109 -21.11 -2.39 39.57
N ASP A 110 -20.18 -1.61 40.13
CA ASP A 110 -18.76 -1.94 40.27
C ASP A 110 -17.98 -2.11 38.96
N ASN A 111 -18.49 -1.53 37.86
CA ASN A 111 -17.82 -1.53 36.56
C ASN A 111 -17.05 -0.23 36.33
N ILE A 112 -15.94 -0.31 35.62
CA ILE A 112 -15.18 0.83 35.13
C ILE A 112 -15.89 1.42 33.92
N LYS A 113 -16.15 2.73 33.92
CA LYS A 113 -16.75 3.45 32.80
C LYS A 113 -16.09 4.80 32.57
N ILE A 114 -16.24 5.33 31.36
CA ILE A 114 -15.85 6.69 31.01
C ILE A 114 -17.06 7.63 31.13
N ILE A 115 -16.85 8.78 31.76
CA ILE A 115 -17.83 9.88 31.85
C ILE A 115 -17.20 11.18 31.35
N GLU A 116 -18.05 12.13 30.99
CA GLU A 116 -17.62 13.50 30.71
C GLU A 116 -17.41 14.27 32.02
N ASN A 117 -16.25 14.94 32.14
CA ASN A 117 -15.86 15.68 33.34
C ASN A 117 -14.62 16.53 33.04
N ASP A 118 -14.49 17.69 33.70
CA ASP A 118 -13.40 18.65 33.46
C ASP A 118 -12.25 18.57 34.50
N ASP A 119 -12.25 17.57 35.40
CA ASP A 119 -11.23 17.45 36.45
C ASP A 119 -9.84 17.23 35.84
N LEU A 120 -8.85 17.95 36.35
CA LEU A 120 -7.45 17.71 35.99
C LEU A 120 -7.01 16.34 36.55
N LEU A 121 -6.49 15.48 35.67
CA LEU A 121 -6.01 14.14 35.99
C LEU A 121 -4.48 14.07 35.94
N ASN A 122 -3.90 13.07 36.61
CA ASN A 122 -2.46 12.87 36.67
C ASN A 122 -2.01 11.82 35.64
N VAL A 123 -1.12 12.20 34.71
CA VAL A 123 -0.56 11.27 33.71
C VAL A 123 0.18 10.08 34.33
N ASN A 124 0.66 10.19 35.58
CA ASN A 124 1.36 9.09 36.22
C ASN A 124 0.43 7.93 36.62
N GLU A 125 -0.88 8.18 36.73
CA GLU A 125 -1.88 7.17 37.11
C GLU A 125 -2.26 6.23 35.95
N MET A 126 -1.96 6.60 34.70
CA MET A 126 -2.15 5.75 33.52
C MET A 126 -0.92 4.90 33.17
N MET A 127 0.18 5.03 33.90
CA MET A 127 1.44 4.33 33.59
C MET A 127 1.46 2.95 34.25
N THR A 128 1.06 1.93 33.50
CA THR A 128 1.16 0.52 33.88
C THR A 128 2.01 -0.22 32.86
N GLU A 129 3.07 -0.91 33.30
CA GLU A 129 3.81 -1.83 32.45
C GLU A 129 3.12 -3.20 32.47
N TYR A 130 2.93 -3.77 31.29
CA TYR A 130 2.37 -5.10 31.09
C TYR A 130 3.45 -6.06 30.59
N SER A 131 3.30 -7.35 30.88
CA SER A 131 4.21 -8.36 30.35
C SER A 131 4.08 -8.43 28.83
N PHE A 132 5.14 -8.85 28.13
CA PHE A 132 5.03 -9.02 26.67
C PHE A 132 4.01 -10.12 26.29
N ASP A 133 3.84 -11.14 27.14
CA ASP A 133 2.84 -12.18 26.95
C ASP A 133 1.42 -11.60 26.91
N ASP A 134 1.10 -10.70 27.84
CA ASP A 134 -0.18 -10.01 27.88
C ASP A 134 -0.39 -9.13 26.64
N ILE A 135 0.67 -8.44 26.21
CA ILE A 135 0.68 -7.56 25.04
C ILE A 135 0.45 -8.36 23.76
N ASP A 136 1.17 -9.46 23.56
CA ASP A 136 1.10 -10.25 22.34
C ASP A 136 -0.18 -11.09 22.26
N ASN A 137 -0.66 -11.61 23.39
CA ASN A 137 -1.94 -12.32 23.45
C ASN A 137 -3.11 -11.42 23.05
N ALA A 138 -3.08 -10.14 23.44
CA ALA A 138 -4.10 -9.18 23.07
C ALA A 138 -3.90 -8.60 21.66
N ASN A 139 -2.66 -8.31 21.26
CA ASN A 139 -2.30 -7.74 19.95
C ASN A 139 -3.16 -6.53 19.50
N GLY A 140 -3.41 -5.59 20.41
CA GLY A 140 -4.10 -4.34 20.08
C GLY A 140 -5.36 -4.11 20.91
N PHE A 141 -6.21 -3.17 20.46
CA PHE A 141 -7.44 -2.81 21.16
C PHE A 141 -8.61 -3.67 20.68
N ASN A 142 -9.00 -4.67 21.48
CA ASN A 142 -10.06 -5.64 21.17
C ASN A 142 -10.66 -6.23 22.46
N ASP A 143 -11.53 -7.24 22.30
CA ASP A 143 -12.17 -7.94 23.42
C ASP A 143 -11.16 -8.64 24.33
N GLU A 144 -10.08 -9.16 23.76
CA GLU A 144 -9.00 -9.84 24.48
C GLU A 144 -8.25 -8.87 25.39
N TRP A 145 -7.86 -7.69 24.90
CA TRP A 145 -7.24 -6.63 25.71
C TRP A 145 -8.14 -6.19 26.85
N VAL A 146 -9.44 -5.95 26.57
CA VAL A 146 -10.38 -5.55 27.62
C VAL A 146 -10.57 -6.66 28.65
N SER A 147 -10.63 -7.92 28.23
CA SER A 147 -10.76 -9.07 29.15
C SER A 147 -9.54 -9.21 30.06
N LEU A 148 -8.34 -8.98 29.53
CA LEU A 148 -7.11 -8.91 30.31
C LEU A 148 -7.18 -7.77 31.34
N LEU A 149 -7.56 -6.57 30.92
CA LEU A 149 -7.72 -5.43 31.83
C LEU A 149 -8.75 -5.75 32.93
N SER A 150 -9.87 -6.40 32.58
CA SER A 150 -10.89 -6.81 33.55
C SER A 150 -10.32 -7.77 34.60
N SER A 151 -9.51 -8.72 34.18
CA SER A 151 -8.85 -9.68 35.08
C SER A 151 -7.88 -8.97 36.03
N ILE A 152 -7.03 -8.08 35.51
CA ILE A 152 -6.03 -7.35 36.30
C ILE A 152 -6.68 -6.40 37.30
N LYS A 153 -7.76 -5.72 36.90
CA LYS A 153 -8.47 -4.75 37.74
C LYS A 153 -9.56 -5.40 38.61
N ASN A 154 -9.87 -6.67 38.37
CA ASN A 154 -10.99 -7.39 38.98
C ASN A 154 -12.33 -6.63 38.86
N LYS A 155 -12.59 -6.04 37.68
CA LYS A 155 -13.79 -5.24 37.36
C LYS A 155 -14.09 -5.30 35.88
N ASP A 156 -15.37 -5.27 35.52
CA ASP A 156 -15.76 -5.15 34.11
C ASP A 156 -15.63 -3.71 33.59
N PHE A 157 -15.55 -3.59 32.27
CA PHE A 157 -15.44 -2.31 31.56
C PHE A 157 -16.70 -2.03 30.75
N ASP A 158 -17.32 -0.87 30.97
CA ASP A 158 -18.45 -0.37 30.19
C ASP A 158 -17.95 0.20 28.86
N ARG A 159 -18.39 -0.42 27.77
CA ARG A 159 -17.98 -0.11 26.40
C ARG A 159 -19.09 0.54 25.56
N VAL A 160 -20.16 1.00 26.20
CA VAL A 160 -21.21 1.74 25.49
C VAL A 160 -20.61 3.01 24.86
N ASN A 161 -20.90 3.22 23.58
CA ASN A 161 -20.31 4.27 22.72
C ASN A 161 -18.82 4.09 22.37
N ASP A 162 -18.26 2.89 22.58
CA ASP A 162 -16.90 2.52 22.19
C ASP A 162 -15.80 3.48 22.72
N PRO A 163 -15.71 3.68 24.06
CA PRO A 163 -14.65 4.47 24.67
C PRO A 163 -13.32 3.70 24.69
N TYR A 164 -12.23 4.42 24.97
CA TYR A 164 -10.99 3.83 25.47
C TYR A 164 -10.71 4.28 26.90
N PHE A 165 -9.88 3.53 27.61
CA PHE A 165 -9.71 3.63 29.05
C PHE A 165 -8.45 4.39 29.46
N PHE A 166 -8.42 4.87 30.71
CA PHE A 166 -7.34 5.69 31.26
C PHE A 166 -6.11 4.84 31.60
N ASP A 167 -5.46 4.33 30.56
CA ASP A 167 -4.29 3.46 30.58
C ASP A 167 -3.42 3.70 29.33
N MET A 168 -2.11 3.88 29.51
CA MET A 168 -1.21 4.30 28.43
C MET A 168 -1.12 3.26 27.31
N GLN A 169 -1.02 1.97 27.64
CA GLN A 169 -0.93 0.92 26.62
C GLN A 169 -2.24 0.79 25.84
N THR A 170 -3.38 0.92 26.52
CA THR A 170 -4.72 0.98 25.91
C THR A 170 -4.83 2.12 24.90
N ILE A 171 -4.31 3.30 25.25
CA ILE A 171 -4.32 4.48 24.37
C ILE A 171 -3.45 4.25 23.12
N ILE A 172 -2.26 3.66 23.28
CA ILE A 172 -1.38 3.31 22.14
C ILE A 172 -2.10 2.34 21.21
N PHE A 173 -2.64 1.25 21.75
CA PHE A 173 -3.40 0.26 20.99
C PHE A 173 -4.61 0.85 20.28
N ARG A 174 -5.35 1.74 20.96
CA ARG A 174 -6.50 2.40 20.37
C ARG A 174 -6.12 3.30 19.21
N MET A 175 -5.05 4.09 19.35
CA MET A 175 -4.59 4.97 18.29
C MET A 175 -4.20 4.18 17.03
N ILE A 176 -3.47 3.07 17.19
CA ILE A 176 -3.10 2.19 16.07
C ILE A 176 -4.35 1.57 15.43
N GLN A 177 -5.29 1.06 16.22
CA GLN A 177 -6.55 0.52 15.71
C GLN A 177 -7.35 1.56 14.92
N ASP A 178 -7.51 2.77 15.47
CA ASP A 178 -8.26 3.84 14.83
C ASP A 178 -7.63 4.27 13.50
N ALA A 179 -6.29 4.29 13.41
CA ALA A 179 -5.58 4.56 12.17
C ALA A 179 -5.78 3.44 11.12
N ASN A 180 -5.77 2.18 11.57
CA ASN A 180 -5.93 1.02 10.69
C ASN A 180 -7.37 0.90 10.17
N THR A 181 -8.35 1.16 11.02
CA THR A 181 -9.80 1.02 10.73
C THR A 181 -10.44 2.32 10.23
N ASN A 182 -9.67 3.40 10.12
CA ASN A 182 -10.14 4.72 9.71
C ASN A 182 -11.29 5.23 10.61
N TYR A 183 -11.08 5.18 11.92
CA TYR A 183 -12.08 5.44 12.96
C TYR A 183 -11.69 6.57 13.92
N PHE A 184 -12.65 7.01 14.73
CA PHE A 184 -12.50 8.00 15.80
C PHE A 184 -11.67 9.24 15.44
N PHE A 185 -10.58 9.53 16.17
CA PHE A 185 -9.73 10.70 15.95
C PHE A 185 -8.85 10.56 14.71
N MET A 186 -8.45 9.35 14.31
CA MET A 186 -7.62 9.09 13.13
C MET A 186 -8.43 8.91 11.84
N ASN A 187 -9.73 9.21 11.86
CA ASN A 187 -10.61 9.04 10.70
C ASN A 187 -10.28 10.07 9.60
N GLN A 188 -9.62 9.63 8.53
CA GLN A 188 -9.25 10.41 7.34
C GLN A 188 -10.46 11.02 6.61
N ARG A 189 -11.67 10.49 6.75
CA ARG A 189 -12.89 11.08 6.17
C ARG A 189 -13.45 12.23 7.03
N ARG A 190 -13.00 12.37 8.27
CA ARG A 190 -13.44 13.39 9.22
C ARG A 190 -12.35 14.42 9.53
N MET A 191 -11.10 13.98 9.68
CA MET A 191 -9.92 14.84 9.88
C MET A 191 -9.50 15.45 8.54
N VAL A 192 -10.34 16.34 8.02
CA VAL A 192 -10.15 16.96 6.72
C VAL A 192 -10.13 18.48 6.80
N ASN A 193 -9.45 19.11 5.85
CA ASN A 193 -9.47 20.55 5.63
C ASN A 193 -10.77 21.02 4.92
N LYS A 194 -10.83 22.29 4.51
CA LYS A 194 -11.98 22.85 3.78
C LYS A 194 -12.25 22.20 2.41
N ASN A 195 -11.25 21.54 1.82
CA ASN A 195 -11.31 20.85 0.52
C ASN A 195 -11.59 19.34 0.67
N ASN A 196 -11.89 18.86 1.89
CA ASN A 196 -12.02 17.43 2.23
C ASN A 196 -10.72 16.60 2.11
N GLU A 197 -9.55 17.24 2.24
CA GLU A 197 -8.24 16.57 2.21
C GLU A 197 -7.72 16.31 3.63
N ALA A 198 -7.19 15.10 3.88
CA ALA A 198 -6.65 14.69 5.18
C ALA A 198 -5.20 15.14 5.39
N ILE A 199 -4.96 16.45 5.34
CA ILE A 199 -3.60 17.05 5.34
C ILE A 199 -2.74 16.59 6.53
N LEU A 200 -3.31 16.52 7.73
CA LEU A 200 -2.57 16.15 8.95
C LEU A 200 -2.20 14.65 9.00
N LEU A 201 -2.81 13.81 8.17
CA LEU A 201 -2.53 12.38 8.09
C LEU A 201 -1.73 11.99 6.85
N ARG A 202 -1.33 12.97 6.02
CA ARG A 202 -0.66 12.75 4.71
C ARG A 202 0.65 11.96 4.86
N ASP A 203 1.36 12.17 5.96
CA ASP A 203 2.65 11.56 6.28
C ASP A 203 2.56 10.44 7.33
N PHE A 204 1.36 10.15 7.84
CA PHE A 204 1.14 9.06 8.78
C PHE A 204 1.28 7.72 8.05
N PHE A 205 2.18 6.85 8.53
CA PHE A 205 2.44 5.54 7.93
C PHE A 205 1.84 4.45 8.81
N LYS A 206 0.87 3.69 8.30
CA LYS A 206 0.25 2.61 9.10
C LYS A 206 1.23 1.47 9.34
N THR A 207 1.23 0.94 10.57
CA THR A 207 2.22 -0.05 11.02
C THR A 207 2.19 -1.32 10.17
N PHE A 208 1.02 -1.77 9.72
CA PHE A 208 0.90 -3.00 8.93
C PHE A 208 1.41 -2.91 7.47
N TYR A 209 1.95 -1.76 7.05
CA TYR A 209 2.60 -1.57 5.75
C TYR A 209 4.14 -1.50 5.83
N ILE A 210 4.73 -1.42 7.03
CA ILE A 210 6.16 -1.23 7.24
C ILE A 210 6.70 -2.17 8.33
N GLN A 211 7.93 -2.65 8.18
CA GLN A 211 8.60 -3.40 9.24
C GLN A 211 8.97 -2.52 10.43
N ALA A 212 9.03 -3.11 11.62
CA ALA A 212 9.39 -2.38 12.83
C ALA A 212 10.83 -1.86 12.76
N THR A 213 11.74 -2.62 12.13
CA THR A 213 13.13 -2.22 11.91
C THR A 213 13.21 -0.96 11.05
N THR A 214 12.57 -0.96 9.88
CA THR A 214 12.60 0.17 8.94
C THR A 214 11.95 1.42 9.54
N TRP A 215 10.87 1.27 10.30
CA TRP A 215 10.23 2.41 10.96
C TRP A 215 11.11 3.09 12.02
N LEU A 216 12.08 2.38 12.60
CA LEU A 216 13.06 2.93 13.54
C LEU A 216 14.24 3.64 12.85
N ASP A 217 14.41 3.49 11.54
CA ASP A 217 15.53 4.10 10.81
C ASP A 217 15.41 5.63 10.72
N ASN A 218 16.53 6.29 10.43
CA ASN A 218 16.59 7.76 10.33
C ASN A 218 15.70 8.33 9.23
N ALA A 219 15.44 7.57 8.16
CA ALA A 219 14.57 8.01 7.07
C ALA A 219 13.11 8.20 7.52
N HIS A 220 12.70 7.56 8.63
CA HIS A 220 11.33 7.56 9.12
C HIS A 220 11.13 8.36 10.41
N LEU A 221 12.06 9.26 10.73
CA LEU A 221 11.98 10.11 11.92
C LEU A 221 10.68 10.93 11.98
N LYS A 222 10.23 11.47 10.84
CA LYS A 222 8.99 12.24 10.74
C LYS A 222 7.76 11.40 11.14
N GLN A 223 7.72 10.12 10.79
CA GLN A 223 6.62 9.22 11.17
C GLN A 223 6.56 9.02 12.70
N ARG A 224 7.72 9.01 13.37
CA ARG A 224 7.80 8.91 14.83
C ARG A 224 7.34 10.18 15.52
N GLU A 225 7.70 11.36 15.00
CA GLU A 225 7.20 12.65 15.49
C GLU A 225 5.67 12.78 15.33
N ILE A 226 5.14 12.29 14.21
CA ILE A 226 3.69 12.24 13.97
C ILE A 226 3.01 11.27 14.95
N PHE A 227 3.61 10.12 15.23
CA PHE A 227 3.11 9.19 16.25
C PHE A 227 3.03 9.86 17.63
N GLU A 228 4.07 10.58 18.07
CA GLU A 228 4.07 11.34 19.33
C GLU A 228 2.99 12.43 19.36
N THR A 229 2.76 13.10 18.22
CA THR A 229 1.72 14.12 18.06
C THR A 229 0.32 13.54 18.27
N PHE A 230 0.01 12.42 17.62
CA PHE A 230 -1.29 11.79 17.78
C PHE A 230 -1.44 11.09 19.13
N LEU A 231 -0.37 10.54 19.70
CA LEU A 231 -0.42 10.04 21.06
C LEU A 231 -0.79 11.17 22.04
N THR A 232 -0.20 12.35 21.88
CA THR A 232 -0.57 13.55 22.64
C THR A 232 -2.03 13.96 22.42
N LEU A 233 -2.57 13.82 21.20
CA LEU A 233 -3.98 14.06 20.91
C LEU A 233 -4.90 13.12 21.70
N TYR A 234 -4.60 11.82 21.73
CA TYR A 234 -5.42 10.85 22.47
C TYR A 234 -5.33 11.07 23.97
N LEU A 235 -4.12 11.30 24.49
CA LEU A 235 -3.88 11.58 25.90
C LEU A 235 -4.74 12.74 26.43
N ASN A 236 -4.80 13.85 25.69
CA ASN A 236 -5.55 15.05 26.09
C ASN A 236 -7.08 14.94 25.96
N LYS A 237 -7.61 13.79 25.55
CA LYS A 237 -9.04 13.52 25.74
C LYS A 237 -9.38 13.42 27.23
N PHE A 238 -8.46 12.89 28.02
CA PHE A 238 -8.44 13.03 29.46
C PHE A 238 -7.76 14.36 29.79
N ASN A 239 -8.30 15.16 30.72
CA ASN A 239 -7.74 16.47 31.03
C ASN A 239 -6.41 16.33 31.80
N ILE A 240 -5.32 15.99 31.11
CA ILE A 240 -3.98 15.73 31.70
C ILE A 240 -2.92 16.76 31.28
N ASN A 241 -3.32 17.77 30.50
CA ASN A 241 -2.53 18.95 30.17
C ASN A 241 -1.18 18.65 29.49
N VAL A 242 -1.10 17.61 28.66
CA VAL A 242 0.14 17.23 27.96
C VAL A 242 0.36 18.11 26.74
N SER A 243 1.52 18.74 26.63
CA SER A 243 1.93 19.47 25.43
C SER A 243 2.74 18.62 24.47
N LYS A 244 3.62 17.77 25.03
CA LYS A 244 4.58 16.99 24.26
C LYS A 244 4.89 15.67 24.96
N VAL A 245 4.93 14.61 24.17
CA VAL A 245 5.49 13.32 24.54
C VAL A 245 6.90 13.22 23.96
N VAL A 246 7.84 12.65 24.70
CA VAL A 246 9.20 12.38 24.22
C VAL A 246 9.53 10.91 24.45
N ILE A 247 9.69 10.15 23.37
CA ILE A 247 10.04 8.73 23.42
C ILE A 247 11.55 8.55 23.25
N ASP A 248 12.12 7.58 23.96
CA ASP A 248 13.51 7.18 23.82
C ASP A 248 13.70 6.21 22.64
N TRP A 249 13.63 6.77 21.42
CA TRP A 249 13.76 6.00 20.18
C TRP A 249 15.13 5.35 20.02
N ASP A 250 16.18 5.97 20.55
CA ASP A 250 17.55 5.47 20.46
C ASP A 250 17.72 4.11 21.18
N ASN A 251 16.88 3.84 22.18
CA ASN A 251 16.87 2.58 22.93
C ASN A 251 15.65 1.69 22.62
N ALA A 252 14.82 2.06 21.64
CA ALA A 252 13.69 1.25 21.21
C ALA A 252 14.16 -0.05 20.55
N LYS A 253 13.39 -1.13 20.70
CA LYS A 253 13.75 -2.46 20.20
C LYS A 253 12.60 -3.11 19.46
N VAL A 254 12.92 -3.83 18.39
CA VAL A 254 11.97 -4.71 17.74
C VAL A 254 11.80 -5.98 18.56
N VAL A 255 10.55 -6.40 18.75
CA VAL A 255 10.18 -7.65 19.41
C VAL A 255 9.21 -8.40 18.49
N GLN A 256 9.49 -9.68 18.23
CA GLN A 256 8.66 -10.50 17.36
C GLN A 256 7.46 -11.07 18.13
N SER A 257 6.28 -11.10 17.50
CA SER A 257 5.12 -11.82 18.04
C SER A 257 5.42 -13.31 18.19
N TYR A 258 4.83 -14.00 19.18
CA TYR A 258 4.91 -15.46 19.28
C TYR A 258 4.27 -16.16 18.07
N SER A 259 3.28 -15.52 17.44
CA SER A 259 2.67 -16.00 16.20
C SER A 259 3.58 -15.82 14.97
N GLN A 260 4.64 -15.03 15.09
CA GLN A 260 5.55 -14.62 14.01
C GLN A 260 4.87 -13.90 12.83
N SER A 261 3.60 -13.52 12.97
CA SER A 261 2.81 -12.85 11.92
C SER A 261 2.92 -11.33 11.93
N SER A 262 3.52 -10.76 12.97
CA SER A 262 3.75 -9.34 13.12
C SER A 262 4.90 -9.05 14.07
N GLU A 263 5.32 -7.79 14.07
CA GLU A 263 6.35 -7.26 14.98
C GLU A 263 5.79 -6.14 15.85
N TYR A 264 6.50 -5.88 16.95
CA TYR A 264 6.26 -4.79 17.88
C TYR A 264 7.50 -3.92 18.00
N ILE A 265 7.30 -2.65 18.32
CA ILE A 265 8.35 -1.78 18.83
C ILE A 265 8.14 -1.63 20.33
N LYS A 266 9.09 -2.13 21.12
CA LYS A 266 9.21 -1.89 22.55
C LYS A 266 9.98 -0.60 22.78
N PHE A 267 9.42 0.33 23.54
CA PHE A 267 10.06 1.63 23.82
C PHE A 267 9.80 2.08 25.26
N GLN A 268 10.49 3.14 25.68
CA GLN A 268 10.28 3.83 26.96
C GLN A 268 10.05 5.32 26.73
N PHE A 269 9.32 5.98 27.62
CA PHE A 269 9.17 7.42 27.59
C PHE A 269 10.38 8.09 28.26
N LYS A 270 11.03 8.99 27.53
CA LYS A 270 12.08 9.86 28.09
C LYS A 270 11.46 10.94 28.97
N ASP A 271 10.38 11.56 28.50
CA ASP A 271 9.62 12.56 29.26
C ASP A 271 8.20 12.77 28.71
N ILE A 272 7.33 13.36 29.52
CA ILE A 272 6.05 13.95 29.10
C ILE A 272 5.98 15.34 29.71
N LEU A 273 5.78 16.35 28.86
CA LEU A 273 5.82 17.76 29.23
C LEU A 273 4.43 18.38 29.22
N ASP A 274 4.18 19.32 30.12
CA ASP A 274 2.99 20.16 30.12
C ASP A 274 3.14 21.39 29.19
N PHE A 275 2.09 22.21 29.06
CA PHE A 275 2.13 23.42 28.23
C PHE A 275 3.08 24.54 28.73
N GLU A 276 3.68 24.38 29.90
CA GLU A 276 4.74 25.24 30.43
C GLU A 276 6.14 24.61 30.23
N ASN A 277 6.24 23.52 29.46
CA ASN A 277 7.45 22.72 29.24
C ASN A 277 8.03 22.09 30.51
N LYS A 278 7.21 21.86 31.54
CA LYS A 278 7.62 21.16 32.75
C LYS A 278 7.36 19.67 32.61
N SER A 279 8.32 18.86 33.05
CA SER A 279 8.16 17.41 33.15
C SER A 279 7.04 17.08 34.13
N ILE A 280 6.04 16.35 33.65
CA ILE A 280 4.95 15.79 34.46
C ILE A 280 5.05 14.26 34.59
N LEU A 281 6.08 13.64 34.01
CA LEU A 281 6.35 12.21 34.16
C LEU A 281 7.35 11.92 35.29
N ASN A 282 6.94 11.11 36.26
CA ASN A 282 7.78 10.71 37.39
C ASN A 282 8.98 9.86 36.93
N PRO A 283 10.16 9.99 37.57
CA PRO A 283 11.37 9.24 37.19
C PRO A 283 11.21 7.72 37.17
N GLN A 284 10.34 7.16 38.01
CA GLN A 284 10.06 5.72 38.05
C GLN A 284 9.32 5.26 36.77
N ASN A 285 8.37 6.06 36.29
CA ASN A 285 7.57 5.75 35.10
C ASN A 285 8.36 5.86 33.80
N ARG A 286 9.49 6.59 33.80
CA ARG A 286 10.42 6.67 32.64
C ARG A 286 11.12 5.33 32.34
N LYS A 287 11.11 4.39 33.29
CA LYS A 287 11.73 3.06 33.13
C LYS A 287 10.73 1.99 32.67
N LEU A 288 9.45 2.33 32.57
CA LEU A 288 8.41 1.40 32.14
C LEU A 288 8.43 1.27 30.61
N SER A 289 8.22 0.05 30.13
CA SER A 289 8.20 -0.27 28.71
C SER A 289 6.78 -0.32 28.16
N PHE A 290 6.62 0.18 26.95
CA PHE A 290 5.36 0.16 26.19
C PHE A 290 5.60 -0.38 24.78
N TYR A 291 4.52 -0.77 24.11
CA TYR A 291 4.60 -1.46 22.84
C TYR A 291 3.70 -0.83 21.78
N ILE A 292 4.26 -0.58 20.60
CA ILE A 292 3.50 -0.28 19.39
C ILE A 292 3.35 -1.58 18.60
N ASN A 293 2.13 -1.96 18.25
CA ASN A 293 1.83 -3.24 17.62
C ASN A 293 1.53 -3.14 16.12
N GLY A 294 1.45 -4.32 15.50
CA GLY A 294 0.92 -4.48 14.14
C GLY A 294 1.90 -4.11 13.04
N PHE A 295 3.21 -4.09 13.31
CA PHE A 295 4.20 -3.93 12.25
C PHE A 295 4.23 -5.15 11.35
N ARG A 296 4.41 -4.91 10.06
CA ARG A 296 4.47 -5.97 9.05
C ARG A 296 5.70 -6.84 9.30
N THR A 297 5.55 -8.13 9.08
CA THR A 297 6.68 -9.03 8.85
C THR A 297 6.52 -9.73 7.51
N TYR A 298 7.65 -9.92 6.83
CA TYR A 298 7.75 -10.69 5.61
C TYR A 298 8.13 -12.15 5.88
N GLN A 299 8.63 -12.42 7.09
CA GLN A 299 9.00 -13.76 7.57
C GLN A 299 7.75 -14.51 8.05
N THR A 300 6.80 -14.72 7.14
CA THR A 300 5.52 -15.38 7.42
C THR A 300 4.93 -15.95 6.14
N ASP A 301 3.96 -16.84 6.30
CA ASP A 301 3.23 -17.50 5.21
C ASP A 301 1.86 -16.85 4.95
N GLN A 302 1.54 -15.84 5.75
CA GLN A 302 0.32 -15.04 5.65
C GLN A 302 0.36 -14.06 4.46
N LYS A 303 -0.68 -13.23 4.35
CA LYS A 303 -0.81 -12.20 3.30
C LYS A 303 0.46 -11.33 3.23
N PHE A 304 0.97 -11.11 2.02
CA PHE A 304 2.23 -10.41 1.73
C PHE A 304 3.53 -11.11 2.18
N GLY A 305 3.42 -12.15 3.01
CA GLY A 305 4.55 -12.95 3.46
C GLY A 305 5.24 -13.71 2.33
N ILE A 306 6.53 -13.94 2.51
CA ILE A 306 7.43 -14.54 1.51
C ILE A 306 8.12 -15.82 2.04
N GLY A 307 7.63 -16.35 3.16
CA GLY A 307 8.11 -17.57 3.77
C GLY A 307 8.93 -17.33 5.04
N GLN A 308 9.20 -18.42 5.75
CA GLN A 308 9.87 -18.43 7.06
C GLN A 308 11.33 -17.97 7.06
N GLU A 309 11.96 -17.82 5.89
CA GLU A 309 13.32 -17.29 5.78
C GLU A 309 13.35 -15.75 5.77
N GLY A 310 12.20 -15.10 5.54
CA GLY A 310 12.11 -13.64 5.49
C GLY A 310 12.78 -13.03 4.27
N LEU A 311 12.96 -11.71 4.29
CA LEU A 311 13.57 -10.96 3.18
C LEU A 311 15.07 -11.21 3.09
N GLN A 312 15.56 -11.30 1.86
CA GLN A 312 16.99 -11.41 1.55
C GLN A 312 17.42 -10.32 0.56
N GLU A 313 16.66 -9.22 0.47
CA GLU A 313 16.96 -8.14 -0.47
C GLU A 313 18.07 -7.21 0.04
N GLU A 314 18.96 -6.82 -0.87
CA GLU A 314 20.00 -5.81 -0.60
C GLU A 314 19.47 -4.37 -0.75
N LEU A 315 18.45 -4.18 -1.59
CA LEU A 315 17.81 -2.89 -1.82
C LEU A 315 16.69 -2.65 -0.80
N PRO A 316 16.44 -1.40 -0.40
CA PRO A 316 15.30 -1.07 0.46
C PRO A 316 13.97 -1.39 -0.24
N LEU A 317 12.96 -1.74 0.54
CA LEU A 317 11.64 -2.05 0.03
C LEU A 317 10.88 -0.80 -0.42
N PHE A 318 10.30 -0.85 -1.62
CA PHE A 318 9.48 0.24 -2.14
C PHE A 318 8.22 0.48 -1.29
N ASN A 319 7.61 -0.59 -0.77
CA ASN A 319 6.44 -0.52 0.12
C ASN A 319 6.72 0.06 1.51
N GLU A 320 7.99 0.22 1.88
CA GLU A 320 8.39 0.89 3.12
C GLU A 320 8.80 2.34 2.88
N TYR A 321 9.01 2.70 1.61
CA TYR A 321 9.20 4.08 1.16
C TYR A 321 7.86 4.78 0.87
N ILE A 322 6.94 4.07 0.23
CA ILE A 322 5.56 4.50 -0.06
C ILE A 322 4.58 3.57 0.65
N GLU A 323 3.61 4.13 1.37
CA GLU A 323 2.55 3.33 1.96
C GLU A 323 1.63 2.77 0.87
N ASN A 324 1.55 1.44 0.78
CA ASN A 324 0.61 0.70 -0.08
C ASN A 324 0.52 1.19 -1.55
N PRO A 325 1.65 1.24 -2.29
CA PRO A 325 1.64 1.63 -3.69
C PRO A 325 0.85 0.63 -4.54
N LEU A 326 0.25 1.11 -5.63
CA LEU A 326 -0.44 0.29 -6.62
C LEU A 326 0.34 0.29 -7.93
N LEU A 327 0.60 -0.88 -8.50
CA LEU A 327 1.16 -1.00 -9.85
C LEU A 327 0.01 -0.93 -10.85
N GLU A 328 -0.20 0.24 -11.43
CA GLU A 328 -1.19 0.44 -12.48
C GLU A 328 -0.65 -0.12 -13.80
N ILE A 329 -1.50 -0.86 -14.50
CA ILE A 329 -1.16 -1.48 -15.77
C ILE A 329 -2.14 -0.97 -16.83
N ASP A 330 -1.65 -0.13 -17.72
CA ASP A 330 -2.36 0.31 -18.92
C ASP A 330 -1.86 -0.54 -20.09
N GLY A 331 -2.65 -1.56 -20.46
CA GLY A 331 -2.33 -2.45 -21.57
C GLY A 331 -2.25 -1.77 -22.94
N LYS A 332 -2.53 -0.47 -23.03
CA LYS A 332 -2.54 0.34 -24.26
C LYS A 332 -3.40 -0.34 -25.34
N LYS A 333 -2.86 -0.40 -26.56
CA LYS A 333 -3.44 -1.11 -27.71
C LYS A 333 -3.08 -2.60 -27.74
N TYR A 334 -2.32 -3.09 -26.75
CA TYR A 334 -1.70 -4.41 -26.76
C TYR A 334 -2.46 -5.42 -25.90
N LEU A 335 -3.05 -4.98 -24.80
CA LEU A 335 -3.75 -5.84 -23.87
C LEU A 335 -4.98 -5.12 -23.38
N ASN A 336 -6.11 -5.83 -23.30
CA ASN A 336 -7.31 -5.31 -22.68
C ASN A 336 -7.22 -5.43 -21.14
N VAL A 337 -6.19 -4.78 -20.57
CA VAL A 337 -5.91 -4.71 -19.13
C VAL A 337 -6.09 -3.27 -18.72
N VAL A 338 -7.07 -3.02 -17.84
CA VAL A 338 -7.31 -1.70 -17.25
C VAL A 338 -7.58 -1.91 -15.76
N ASP A 339 -6.53 -2.22 -14.99
CA ASP A 339 -6.55 -2.12 -13.53
C ASP A 339 -5.11 -2.28 -12.99
N ASN A 340 -4.74 -3.50 -12.62
CA ASN A 340 -3.50 -3.85 -11.93
C ASN A 340 -3.20 -5.36 -12.10
N ILE A 341 -2.32 -5.91 -11.27
CA ILE A 341 -1.90 -7.32 -11.30
C ILE A 341 -3.06 -8.32 -11.23
N ASN A 342 -4.21 -7.97 -10.63
CA ASN A 342 -5.41 -8.81 -10.52
C ASN A 342 -5.90 -9.37 -11.85
N TYR A 343 -5.67 -8.65 -12.96
CA TYR A 343 -6.03 -9.16 -14.28
C TYR A 343 -5.37 -10.51 -14.58
N PHE A 344 -4.13 -10.69 -14.14
CA PHE A 344 -3.29 -11.85 -14.40
C PHE A 344 -3.56 -13.00 -13.42
N ILE A 345 -4.34 -12.76 -12.35
CA ILE A 345 -4.60 -13.71 -11.27
C ILE A 345 -6.03 -14.25 -11.41
N LYS A 346 -6.17 -15.36 -12.17
CA LYS A 346 -7.44 -16.05 -12.44
C LYS A 346 -7.52 -17.36 -11.63
N GLY A 347 -8.53 -18.18 -11.90
CA GLY A 347 -8.69 -19.47 -11.23
C GLY A 347 -7.43 -20.34 -11.36
N ALA A 348 -6.97 -20.91 -10.24
CA ALA A 348 -5.68 -21.59 -10.08
C ALA A 348 -5.31 -22.57 -11.22
N LYS A 349 -6.30 -23.25 -11.77
CA LYS A 349 -6.14 -24.28 -12.80
C LYS A 349 -6.12 -23.72 -14.23
N SER A 350 -6.63 -22.52 -14.43
CA SER A 350 -6.79 -21.95 -15.76
C SER A 350 -5.45 -21.54 -16.37
N PHE A 351 -5.28 -21.69 -17.68
CA PHE A 351 -4.13 -21.10 -18.38
C PHE A 351 -4.20 -19.58 -18.51
N GLU A 352 -5.37 -18.99 -18.27
CA GLU A 352 -5.52 -17.53 -18.14
C GLU A 352 -4.99 -16.99 -16.81
N TYR A 353 -4.66 -17.88 -15.85
CA TYR A 353 -3.89 -17.50 -14.68
C TYR A 353 -2.40 -17.56 -15.02
N TRP A 354 -1.74 -16.41 -14.94
CA TRP A 354 -0.37 -16.29 -15.41
C TRP A 354 0.64 -16.90 -14.44
N ASN A 355 1.58 -17.67 -15.00
CA ASN A 355 2.79 -18.08 -14.28
C ASN A 355 3.87 -16.99 -14.36
N THR A 356 4.88 -17.12 -13.52
CA THR A 356 5.95 -16.13 -13.38
C THR A 356 6.81 -15.96 -14.62
N ARG A 357 7.07 -17.02 -15.41
CA ARG A 357 7.90 -16.92 -16.62
C ARG A 357 7.16 -16.20 -17.75
N GLY A 358 5.88 -16.50 -17.93
CA GLY A 358 4.99 -15.77 -18.85
C GLY A 358 4.90 -14.30 -18.47
N LEU A 359 4.62 -14.02 -17.20
CA LEU A 359 4.46 -12.65 -16.71
C LEU A 359 5.78 -11.87 -16.78
N MET A 360 6.91 -12.51 -16.43
CA MET A 360 8.25 -11.94 -16.57
C MET A 360 8.54 -11.53 -18.00
N TYR A 361 8.23 -12.39 -18.98
CA TYR A 361 8.43 -12.06 -20.40
C TYR A 361 7.61 -10.83 -20.78
N LEU A 362 6.32 -10.82 -20.45
CA LEU A 362 5.44 -9.68 -20.75
C LEU A 362 5.94 -8.40 -20.09
N PHE A 363 6.21 -8.45 -18.79
CA PHE A 363 6.55 -7.29 -17.99
C PHE A 363 7.89 -6.71 -18.40
N GLN A 364 8.91 -7.54 -18.64
CA GLN A 364 10.20 -7.06 -19.14
C GLN A 364 10.12 -6.47 -20.54
N THR A 365 9.27 -7.03 -21.40
CA THR A 365 9.13 -6.57 -22.79
C THR A 365 8.48 -5.19 -22.87
N PHE A 366 7.55 -4.88 -21.97
CA PHE A 366 6.73 -3.67 -22.02
C PHE A 366 6.97 -2.70 -20.84
N LYS A 367 8.02 -2.90 -20.04
CA LYS A 367 8.23 -2.17 -18.78
C LYS A 367 8.21 -0.65 -18.89
N ASP A 368 8.68 -0.12 -20.02
CA ASP A 368 8.76 1.32 -20.28
C ASP A 368 7.46 1.89 -20.87
N GLU A 369 6.47 1.06 -21.21
CA GLU A 369 5.26 1.46 -21.94
C GLU A 369 3.97 1.33 -21.13
N ILE A 370 3.82 0.28 -20.30
CA ILE A 370 2.52 -0.11 -19.73
C ILE A 370 2.38 0.08 -18.22
N PHE A 371 3.48 0.36 -17.51
CA PHE A 371 3.44 0.51 -16.05
C PHE A 371 3.40 1.96 -15.62
N HIS A 372 2.51 2.24 -14.67
CA HIS A 372 2.45 3.52 -13.98
C HIS A 372 2.41 3.31 -12.47
N ILE A 373 3.08 4.20 -11.74
CA ILE A 373 3.04 4.23 -10.27
C ILE A 373 2.78 5.68 -9.89
N GLN A 374 1.67 5.93 -9.19
CA GLN A 374 1.32 7.28 -8.77
C GLN A 374 2.24 7.76 -7.64
N ILE A 375 2.64 9.03 -7.70
CA ILE A 375 3.33 9.70 -6.59
C ILE A 375 2.28 10.07 -5.55
N PRO A 376 2.34 9.51 -4.32
CA PRO A 376 1.39 9.88 -3.29
C PRO A 376 1.59 11.35 -2.91
N GLU A 377 0.52 11.95 -2.39
CA GLU A 377 0.46 13.38 -2.11
C GLU A 377 1.69 13.81 -1.29
N ASN A 378 2.02 13.12 -0.18
CA ASN A 378 3.16 13.46 0.70
C ASN A 378 4.53 13.47 0.02
N LYS A 379 4.68 12.83 -1.14
CA LYS A 379 5.93 12.77 -1.89
C LYS A 379 5.99 13.72 -3.07
N LYS A 380 4.88 14.37 -3.44
CA LYS A 380 4.82 15.27 -4.61
C LYS A 380 5.77 16.46 -4.54
N ASP A 381 6.24 16.86 -3.36
CA ASP A 381 7.20 17.97 -3.21
C ASP A 381 8.66 17.51 -3.38
N GLU A 382 8.94 16.23 -3.12
CA GLU A 382 10.28 15.62 -3.13
C GLU A 382 10.56 14.86 -4.44
N ASP A 383 9.59 14.06 -4.86
CA ASP A 383 9.70 13.10 -5.95
C ASP A 383 9.18 13.68 -7.26
N ALA A 384 9.83 13.29 -8.37
CA ALA A 384 9.50 13.72 -9.72
C ALA A 384 8.67 12.66 -10.48
N TYR A 385 9.11 11.40 -10.44
CA TYR A 385 8.38 10.24 -10.98
C TYR A 385 9.04 8.93 -10.51
N TYR A 386 8.30 7.83 -10.67
CA TYR A 386 8.76 6.47 -10.39
C TYR A 386 8.77 5.65 -11.67
N GLN A 387 9.76 4.77 -11.83
CA GLN A 387 9.89 3.92 -13.02
C GLN A 387 10.31 2.51 -12.61
N VAL A 388 9.64 1.50 -13.15
CA VAL A 388 10.13 0.12 -13.06
C VAL A 388 11.23 -0.06 -14.09
N ILE A 389 12.47 -0.23 -13.61
CA ILE A 389 13.64 -0.36 -14.50
C ILE A 389 13.98 -1.82 -14.82
N ASP A 390 13.51 -2.76 -14.00
CA ASP A 390 13.80 -4.18 -14.16
C ASP A 390 12.80 -5.08 -13.44
N PHE A 391 12.68 -6.33 -13.89
CA PHE A 391 12.00 -7.40 -13.18
C PHE A 391 12.91 -8.63 -13.07
N LYS A 392 12.94 -9.25 -11.90
CA LYS A 392 13.79 -10.41 -11.59
C LYS A 392 12.99 -11.54 -10.95
N TYR A 393 13.47 -12.76 -11.15
CA TYR A 393 13.00 -13.91 -10.38
C TYR A 393 13.45 -13.80 -8.92
N THR A 394 12.86 -14.63 -8.05
CA THR A 394 13.24 -14.81 -6.65
C THR A 394 13.01 -16.27 -6.24
N ASP A 395 13.59 -16.72 -5.13
CA ASP A 395 13.36 -18.01 -4.45
C ASP A 395 12.40 -17.91 -3.27
N TYR A 396 11.78 -16.75 -3.04
CA TYR A 396 10.80 -16.64 -1.98
C TYR A 396 9.74 -17.74 -2.03
N LEU A 397 9.31 -18.15 -0.84
CA LEU A 397 8.44 -19.31 -0.63
C LEU A 397 9.02 -20.65 -1.10
N LYS A 398 10.30 -20.73 -1.49
CA LYS A 398 10.88 -21.93 -2.14
C LYS A 398 10.07 -22.37 -3.37
N THR A 399 9.52 -21.39 -4.08
CA THR A 399 8.78 -21.60 -5.32
C THR A 399 9.17 -20.51 -6.32
N ASP A 400 8.54 -20.51 -7.48
CA ASP A 400 8.62 -19.41 -8.43
C ASP A 400 7.34 -18.57 -8.45
N GLN A 401 6.52 -18.55 -7.40
CA GLN A 401 5.22 -17.86 -7.40
C GLN A 401 5.28 -16.36 -7.07
N ILE A 402 6.48 -15.82 -6.91
CA ILE A 402 6.73 -14.39 -6.68
C ILE A 402 7.78 -13.92 -7.68
N LEU A 403 7.65 -12.69 -8.15
CA LEU A 403 8.71 -11.96 -8.84
C LEU A 403 9.01 -10.66 -8.13
N LYS A 404 10.15 -10.04 -8.43
CA LYS A 404 10.51 -8.72 -7.91
C LYS A 404 10.66 -7.70 -9.04
N ALA A 405 10.18 -6.50 -8.81
CA ALA A 405 10.46 -5.33 -9.62
C ALA A 405 11.57 -4.49 -8.96
N VAL A 406 12.43 -3.88 -9.76
CA VAL A 406 13.34 -2.82 -9.31
C VAL A 406 12.72 -1.50 -9.73
N VAL A 407 12.36 -0.68 -8.73
CA VAL A 407 11.72 0.62 -8.92
C VAL A 407 12.73 1.71 -8.65
N ARG A 408 12.96 2.58 -9.64
CA ARG A 408 13.76 3.78 -9.48
C ARG A 408 12.88 4.96 -9.13
N VAL A 409 13.20 5.61 -8.01
CA VAL A 409 12.59 6.87 -7.58
C VAL A 409 13.47 8.02 -8.05
N TYR A 410 12.96 8.83 -8.97
CA TYR A 410 13.63 10.05 -9.40
C TYR A 410 13.18 11.23 -8.55
N LYS A 411 14.15 11.96 -8.00
CA LYS A 411 13.93 13.13 -7.15
C LYS A 411 13.90 14.41 -7.99
N LYS A 412 13.22 15.45 -7.52
CA LYS A 412 13.20 16.75 -8.21
C LYS A 412 14.56 17.46 -8.28
N ASN A 413 15.50 17.07 -7.43
CA ASN A 413 16.88 17.56 -7.46
C ASN A 413 17.79 16.78 -8.44
N ASN A 414 17.21 15.94 -9.32
CA ASN A 414 17.88 15.08 -10.29
C ASN A 414 18.71 13.92 -9.72
N THR A 415 18.58 13.58 -8.43
CA THR A 415 19.12 12.33 -7.90
C THR A 415 18.11 11.19 -8.06
N TYR A 416 18.56 9.95 -7.87
CA TYR A 416 17.67 8.79 -7.85
C TYR A 416 18.10 7.78 -6.78
N GLN A 417 17.15 6.93 -6.38
CA GLN A 417 17.40 5.77 -5.52
C GLN A 417 16.58 4.57 -6.02
N ASP A 418 17.19 3.39 -5.97
CA ASP A 418 16.58 2.15 -6.41
C ASP A 418 16.02 1.38 -5.21
N TYR A 419 14.84 0.83 -5.39
CA TYR A 419 14.09 0.05 -4.41
C TYR A 419 13.67 -1.27 -5.03
N VAL A 420 13.41 -2.26 -4.20
CA VAL A 420 12.82 -3.54 -4.61
C VAL A 420 11.36 -3.61 -4.22
N TRP A 421 10.54 -4.18 -5.10
CA TRP A 421 9.12 -4.33 -4.89
C TRP A 421 8.66 -5.73 -5.28
N LEU A 422 8.08 -6.48 -4.35
CA LEU A 422 7.65 -7.86 -4.58
C LEU A 422 6.26 -7.89 -5.22
N SER A 423 6.02 -8.84 -6.12
CA SER A 423 4.73 -8.94 -6.84
C SER A 423 3.53 -9.21 -5.95
N SER A 424 3.74 -9.82 -4.78
CA SER A 424 2.69 -9.99 -3.76
C SER A 424 2.18 -8.65 -3.21
N ASN A 425 2.94 -7.58 -3.41
CA ASN A 425 2.71 -6.25 -2.87
C ASN A 425 2.36 -5.22 -3.96
N PHE A 426 2.14 -5.64 -5.21
CA PHE A 426 1.75 -4.75 -6.32
C PHE A 426 0.33 -4.18 -6.15
N ASP A 427 -0.47 -4.81 -5.29
CA ASP A 427 -1.76 -4.32 -4.82
C ASP A 427 -1.92 -4.63 -3.32
N ASP A 428 -3.12 -4.41 -2.79
CA ASP A 428 -3.44 -4.62 -1.39
C ASP A 428 -3.97 -6.03 -1.07
N HIS A 429 -3.90 -7.01 -1.99
CA HIS A 429 -4.50 -8.34 -1.82
C HIS A 429 -3.50 -9.47 -1.51
N GLY A 430 -2.19 -9.29 -1.77
CA GLY A 430 -1.20 -10.28 -1.32
C GLY A 430 -1.07 -11.50 -2.24
N HIS A 431 -1.17 -11.32 -3.55
CA HIS A 431 -1.29 -12.43 -4.50
C HIS A 431 -0.01 -13.24 -4.69
N ARG A 432 -0.20 -14.53 -4.99
CA ARG A 432 0.83 -15.43 -5.51
C ARG A 432 0.54 -15.67 -6.99
N LEU A 433 1.55 -15.94 -7.80
CA LEU A 433 1.37 -16.32 -9.21
C LEU A 433 1.10 -17.82 -9.33
N LYS A 434 0.71 -18.28 -10.52
CA LYS A 434 0.40 -19.70 -10.76
C LYS A 434 1.62 -20.59 -10.48
N GLY A 435 1.46 -21.63 -9.66
CA GLY A 435 2.49 -22.64 -9.42
C GLY A 435 2.69 -23.55 -10.63
N ARG A 436 3.80 -24.29 -10.66
CA ARG A 436 4.16 -25.15 -11.80
C ARG A 436 3.33 -26.42 -11.85
N ILE A 437 2.86 -26.77 -13.03
CA ILE A 437 2.24 -28.06 -13.30
C ILE A 437 3.35 -29.12 -13.40
N LEU A 438 3.27 -30.14 -12.55
CA LEU A 438 4.25 -31.22 -12.46
C LEU A 438 3.88 -32.42 -13.32
N THR A 439 2.61 -32.56 -13.68
CA THR A 439 2.08 -33.73 -14.40
C THR A 439 1.69 -33.37 -15.82
N TYR A 440 1.92 -34.30 -16.75
CA TYR A 440 1.55 -34.14 -18.16
C TYR A 440 0.05 -34.42 -18.35
N LYS A 441 -0.79 -33.44 -17.99
CA LYS A 441 -2.26 -33.49 -18.07
C LYS A 441 -2.85 -32.23 -18.70
N ASN A 442 -4.02 -32.37 -19.34
CA ASN A 442 -4.78 -31.26 -19.92
C ASN A 442 -5.50 -30.43 -18.86
N GLU A 443 -5.88 -29.18 -19.18
CA GLU A 443 -6.52 -28.22 -18.27
C GLU A 443 -7.71 -28.83 -17.49
N ASN A 444 -8.57 -29.57 -18.19
CA ASN A 444 -9.78 -30.16 -17.62
C ASN A 444 -9.49 -31.31 -16.64
N ASP A 445 -8.31 -31.92 -16.73
CA ASP A 445 -7.88 -33.06 -15.92
C ASP A 445 -6.97 -32.64 -14.75
N LEU A 446 -6.61 -31.34 -14.67
CA LEU A 446 -5.76 -30.82 -13.61
C LEU A 446 -6.51 -30.71 -12.28
N THR A 447 -5.87 -31.21 -11.25
CA THR A 447 -6.28 -31.08 -9.84
C THR A 447 -5.29 -30.20 -9.10
N SER A 448 -5.65 -29.68 -7.92
CA SER A 448 -4.75 -28.84 -7.13
C SER A 448 -3.44 -29.56 -6.74
N ASN A 449 -3.43 -30.89 -6.69
CA ASN A 449 -2.26 -31.71 -6.37
C ASN A 449 -1.27 -31.83 -7.54
N ASP A 450 -1.68 -31.48 -8.76
CA ASP A 450 -0.81 -31.48 -9.93
C ASP A 450 0.11 -30.26 -9.97
N PHE A 451 -0.09 -29.29 -9.07
CA PHE A 451 0.65 -28.04 -9.01
C PHE A 451 1.66 -28.02 -7.85
N TYR A 452 2.86 -27.58 -8.15
CA TYR A 452 3.85 -27.16 -7.17
C TYR A 452 3.52 -25.75 -6.68
N ASN A 453 2.57 -25.68 -5.74
CA ASN A 453 2.21 -24.46 -5.03
C ASN A 453 2.81 -24.45 -3.63
N TYR A 454 3.12 -23.26 -3.14
CA TYR A 454 3.58 -23.05 -1.79
C TYR A 454 2.58 -23.58 -0.76
N LYS A 455 3.11 -24.29 0.22
CA LYS A 455 2.47 -24.70 1.48
C LYS A 455 3.54 -24.81 2.57
N PRO A 456 3.21 -24.70 3.87
CA PRO A 456 4.19 -24.73 4.95
C PRO A 456 5.17 -25.92 4.90
N ASP A 457 4.65 -27.12 4.61
CA ASP A 457 5.45 -28.35 4.48
C ASP A 457 5.70 -28.72 3.01
N LEU A 458 6.08 -27.73 2.20
CA LEU A 458 6.39 -27.97 0.79
C LEU A 458 7.65 -28.84 0.68
N GLY A 459 7.48 -30.07 0.21
CA GLY A 459 8.60 -30.94 -0.16
C GLY A 459 9.40 -30.36 -1.33
N PRO A 460 10.59 -30.92 -1.62
CA PRO A 460 11.39 -30.45 -2.74
C PRO A 460 10.64 -30.58 -4.06
N ILE A 461 10.93 -29.68 -5.00
CA ILE A 461 10.41 -29.77 -6.36
C ILE A 461 10.90 -31.08 -6.99
N PRO A 462 10.02 -31.91 -7.57
CA PRO A 462 10.44 -33.16 -8.23
C PRO A 462 11.06 -32.87 -9.60
N ASN A 463 11.59 -33.92 -10.24
CA ASN A 463 11.97 -33.84 -11.65
C ASN A 463 10.77 -33.47 -12.52
N GLY A 464 11.05 -32.62 -13.50
CA GLY A 464 10.08 -32.07 -14.44
C GLY A 464 9.79 -32.97 -15.64
N ILE A 465 8.97 -32.45 -16.53
CA ILE A 465 8.58 -33.10 -17.78
C ILE A 465 9.68 -32.86 -18.83
N SER A 466 10.15 -33.91 -19.50
CA SER A 466 11.15 -33.77 -20.56
C SER A 466 10.55 -33.09 -21.80
N LEU A 467 11.36 -32.35 -22.56
CA LEU A 467 10.94 -31.77 -23.83
C LEU A 467 10.58 -32.85 -24.85
N GLN A 468 11.23 -34.02 -24.79
CA GLN A 468 10.92 -35.16 -25.65
C GLN A 468 9.49 -35.67 -25.41
N GLU A 469 9.05 -35.70 -24.15
CA GLU A 469 7.68 -36.06 -23.78
C GLU A 469 6.69 -34.93 -24.10
N PHE A 470 7.08 -33.68 -23.86
CA PHE A 470 6.19 -32.53 -24.02
C PHE A 470 5.91 -32.19 -25.49
N LEU A 471 6.89 -32.35 -26.38
CA LEU A 471 6.82 -31.92 -27.79
C LEU A 471 6.46 -33.05 -28.77
N ILE A 472 5.78 -34.11 -28.30
CA ILE A 472 5.30 -35.20 -29.16
C ILE A 472 4.22 -34.68 -30.12
N PRO A 473 4.16 -35.10 -31.40
CA PRO A 473 3.07 -34.72 -32.31
C PRO A 473 1.68 -34.97 -31.71
N ASN A 474 0.78 -33.98 -31.82
CA ASN A 474 -0.56 -33.97 -31.20
C ASN A 474 -0.54 -34.05 -29.65
N SER A 475 0.49 -33.46 -29.04
CA SER A 475 0.60 -33.23 -27.59
C SER A 475 -0.19 -32.03 -27.09
N ILE A 476 -0.31 -31.96 -25.77
CA ILE A 476 -0.82 -30.82 -25.01
C ILE A 476 -0.08 -29.52 -25.40
N ALA A 477 1.21 -29.60 -25.71
CA ALA A 477 1.98 -28.44 -26.15
C ALA A 477 1.37 -27.79 -27.39
N PHE A 478 0.97 -28.59 -28.39
CA PHE A 478 0.41 -28.05 -29.63
C PHE A 478 -1.04 -27.56 -29.46
N ASP A 479 -1.83 -28.19 -28.58
CA ASP A 479 -3.15 -27.67 -28.21
C ASP A 479 -3.04 -26.30 -27.52
N LEU A 480 -2.06 -26.14 -26.63
CA LEU A 480 -1.78 -24.87 -25.97
C LEU A 480 -1.21 -23.81 -26.93
N LEU A 481 -0.46 -24.22 -27.95
CA LEU A 481 0.02 -23.30 -28.99
C LEU A 481 -1.13 -22.72 -29.80
N GLU A 482 -2.04 -23.58 -30.26
CA GLU A 482 -3.27 -23.16 -30.93
C GLU A 482 -4.10 -22.26 -30.00
N LYS A 483 -4.23 -22.60 -28.71
CA LYS A 483 -4.91 -21.75 -27.72
C LYS A 483 -4.25 -20.37 -27.60
N ALA A 484 -2.92 -20.30 -27.51
CA ALA A 484 -2.19 -19.04 -27.41
C ALA A 484 -2.39 -18.15 -28.65
N GLY A 485 -2.35 -18.75 -29.84
CA GLY A 485 -2.63 -18.04 -31.09
C GLY A 485 -4.07 -17.56 -31.20
N ASN A 486 -5.05 -18.40 -30.85
CA ASN A 486 -6.46 -18.02 -30.84
C ASN A 486 -6.74 -16.89 -29.83
N HIS A 487 -6.13 -16.95 -28.64
CA HIS A 487 -6.25 -15.90 -27.63
C HIS A 487 -5.68 -14.57 -28.16
N LEU A 488 -4.51 -14.62 -28.82
CA LEU A 488 -3.94 -13.45 -29.50
C LEU A 488 -4.85 -12.90 -30.60
N GLU A 489 -5.64 -13.72 -31.29
CA GLU A 489 -6.61 -13.21 -32.27
C GLU A 489 -7.82 -12.55 -31.61
N SER A 490 -8.32 -13.14 -30.52
CA SER A 490 -9.51 -12.61 -29.83
C SER A 490 -9.23 -11.37 -28.96
N SER A 491 -8.01 -11.21 -28.46
CA SER A 491 -7.67 -10.18 -27.48
C SER A 491 -7.14 -8.87 -28.09
N PHE A 492 -7.02 -8.80 -29.42
CA PHE A 492 -6.38 -7.70 -30.12
C PHE A 492 -7.29 -7.05 -31.16
N GLU A 493 -7.58 -5.76 -30.96
CA GLU A 493 -8.38 -4.93 -31.88
C GLU A 493 -7.61 -4.48 -33.14
N TYR A 494 -6.33 -4.79 -33.30
CA TYR A 494 -5.54 -4.30 -34.45
C TYR A 494 -4.78 -5.41 -35.19
N TRP A 495 -5.52 -6.07 -36.07
CA TRP A 495 -5.05 -6.47 -37.40
C TRP A 495 -5.76 -5.51 -38.38
N ASN A 496 -5.13 -4.99 -39.44
CA ASN A 496 -5.85 -4.10 -40.39
C ASN A 496 -7.16 -4.81 -40.86
N ASN A 497 -8.33 -4.30 -40.43
CA ASN A 497 -9.66 -4.95 -40.56
C ASN A 497 -9.79 -6.32 -39.85
N ASP A 498 -9.57 -6.31 -38.53
CA ASP A 498 -9.99 -7.26 -37.47
C ASP A 498 -9.57 -8.74 -37.57
N ILE A 499 -9.00 -9.22 -38.68
CA ILE A 499 -8.62 -10.62 -38.83
C ILE A 499 -7.23 -10.81 -39.44
N ARG A 500 -6.48 -11.80 -38.93
CA ARG A 500 -5.14 -12.17 -39.42
C ARG A 500 -5.09 -12.41 -40.92
N SER A 501 -6.16 -12.96 -41.50
CA SER A 501 -6.28 -13.24 -42.95
C SER A 501 -6.27 -11.98 -43.83
N ASN A 502 -6.42 -10.78 -43.25
CA ASN A 502 -6.26 -9.51 -43.95
C ASN A 502 -4.84 -8.93 -43.84
N PHE A 503 -3.98 -9.52 -43.02
CA PHE A 503 -2.64 -9.03 -42.74
C PHE A 503 -1.58 -9.76 -43.56
N GLU A 504 -0.63 -9.01 -44.13
CA GLU A 504 0.52 -9.58 -44.85
C GLU A 504 1.58 -10.05 -43.85
N SER A 505 1.92 -11.35 -43.85
CA SER A 505 2.91 -11.90 -42.92
C SER A 505 4.28 -11.21 -43.02
N SER A 506 4.64 -10.71 -44.21
CA SER A 506 5.88 -9.97 -44.48
C SER A 506 6.03 -8.64 -43.70
N TYR A 507 4.95 -8.11 -43.12
CA TYR A 507 5.02 -6.92 -42.27
C TYR A 507 5.40 -7.23 -40.82
N LEU A 508 5.35 -8.50 -40.40
CA LEU A 508 5.81 -8.89 -39.07
C LEU A 508 7.34 -8.96 -39.03
N LYS A 509 7.89 -8.39 -37.97
CA LYS A 509 9.32 -8.38 -37.63
C LYS A 509 9.51 -8.90 -36.20
N ASN A 510 10.73 -9.26 -35.84
CA ASN A 510 11.06 -9.76 -34.49
C ASN A 510 10.60 -8.82 -33.36
N ASP A 511 10.61 -7.52 -33.60
CA ASP A 511 10.22 -6.48 -32.64
C ASP A 511 8.72 -6.13 -32.66
N SER A 512 7.94 -6.73 -33.56
CA SER A 512 6.49 -6.53 -33.67
C SER A 512 5.77 -6.95 -32.41
N TYR A 513 4.78 -6.16 -31.97
CA TYR A 513 4.05 -6.44 -30.73
C TYR A 513 3.31 -7.78 -30.78
N GLN A 514 2.83 -8.19 -31.96
CA GLN A 514 2.18 -9.49 -32.16
C GLN A 514 3.12 -10.64 -31.81
N ILE A 515 4.40 -10.55 -32.22
CA ILE A 515 5.41 -11.56 -31.90
C ILE A 515 5.74 -11.52 -30.42
N LYS A 516 5.94 -10.33 -29.85
CA LYS A 516 6.19 -10.15 -28.41
C LYS A 516 5.09 -10.75 -27.54
N LEU A 517 3.83 -10.55 -27.92
CA LEU A 517 2.67 -11.02 -27.16
C LEU A 517 2.38 -12.48 -27.39
N LEU A 518 2.50 -12.98 -28.62
CA LEU A 518 2.48 -14.42 -28.89
C LEU A 518 3.54 -15.13 -28.04
N THR A 519 4.74 -14.56 -27.96
CA THR A 519 5.81 -15.09 -27.13
C THR A 519 5.44 -15.09 -25.65
N ALA A 520 4.84 -14.01 -25.14
CA ALA A 520 4.38 -13.94 -23.76
C ALA A 520 3.32 -15.02 -23.45
N PHE A 521 2.32 -15.21 -24.32
CA PHE A 521 1.30 -16.26 -24.16
C PHE A 521 1.90 -17.67 -24.24
N ILE A 522 2.82 -17.93 -25.16
CA ILE A 522 3.50 -19.23 -25.27
C ILE A 522 4.33 -19.49 -24.00
N ASN A 523 5.08 -18.51 -23.51
CA ASN A 523 5.80 -18.64 -22.23
C ASN A 523 4.83 -18.88 -21.07
N ASN A 524 3.69 -18.19 -21.04
CA ASN A 524 2.67 -18.41 -20.03
C ASN A 524 2.05 -19.82 -20.10
N TYR A 525 1.73 -20.32 -21.28
CA TYR A 525 1.00 -21.58 -21.39
C TYR A 525 1.94 -22.78 -21.28
N TRP A 526 3.04 -22.78 -22.02
CA TRP A 526 3.99 -23.91 -22.02
C TRP A 526 4.84 -23.95 -20.75
N LEU A 527 5.36 -22.81 -20.30
CA LEU A 527 6.21 -22.80 -19.10
C LEU A 527 5.41 -22.76 -17.80
N SER A 528 4.08 -22.90 -17.87
CA SER A 528 3.27 -23.33 -16.72
C SER A 528 3.63 -24.75 -16.30
N TYR A 529 4.11 -25.58 -17.23
CA TYR A 529 4.65 -26.91 -16.92
C TYR A 529 6.11 -26.82 -16.48
N ALA A 530 6.50 -27.69 -15.56
CA ALA A 530 7.88 -27.81 -15.07
C ALA A 530 8.78 -28.49 -16.13
N LEU A 531 9.01 -27.84 -17.28
CA LEU A 531 9.82 -28.42 -18.36
C LEU A 531 11.31 -28.50 -17.98
N GLU A 532 11.90 -29.69 -18.12
CA GLU A 532 13.32 -29.99 -17.85
C GLU A 532 13.80 -29.60 -16.44
N THR A 533 12.88 -29.40 -15.51
CA THR A 533 13.20 -29.01 -14.13
C THR A 533 13.92 -30.18 -13.44
N LYS A 534 15.02 -29.89 -12.76
CA LYS A 534 15.77 -30.86 -11.96
C LYS A 534 15.24 -30.89 -10.53
N GLU A 535 15.22 -32.09 -9.95
CA GLU A 535 14.82 -32.28 -8.56
C GLU A 535 15.62 -31.39 -7.60
N ASN A 536 14.92 -30.85 -6.59
CA ASN A 536 15.44 -29.88 -5.61
C ASN A 536 15.83 -28.51 -6.19
N GLN A 537 15.73 -28.28 -7.50
CA GLN A 537 16.21 -27.04 -8.12
C GLN A 537 15.10 -26.20 -8.74
N ILE A 538 14.62 -25.17 -8.03
CA ILE A 538 13.51 -24.31 -8.49
C ILE A 538 13.89 -23.56 -9.77
N ARG A 539 15.12 -23.02 -9.86
CA ARG A 539 15.60 -22.30 -11.05
C ARG A 539 16.46 -23.19 -11.93
N SER A 540 15.85 -24.28 -12.39
CA SER A 540 16.40 -25.21 -13.36
C SER A 540 15.41 -25.46 -14.51
N GLY A 541 15.88 -26.12 -15.57
CA GLY A 541 15.08 -26.39 -16.77
C GLY A 541 14.91 -25.14 -17.64
N ILE A 542 13.77 -25.06 -18.34
CA ILE A 542 13.50 -23.98 -19.29
C ILE A 542 13.06 -22.70 -18.56
N LYS A 543 13.83 -21.63 -18.76
CA LYS A 543 13.60 -20.29 -18.20
C LYS A 543 12.65 -19.47 -19.05
N ARG A 544 12.88 -19.44 -20.36
CA ARG A 544 12.07 -18.73 -21.34
C ARG A 544 12.13 -19.39 -22.72
N ILE A 545 11.16 -19.06 -23.55
CA ILE A 545 11.13 -19.38 -24.97
C ILE A 545 11.26 -18.06 -25.73
N ASP A 546 12.33 -17.93 -26.54
CA ASP A 546 12.56 -16.77 -27.40
C ASP A 546 12.06 -17.09 -28.82
N ILE A 547 11.29 -16.19 -29.44
CA ILE A 547 10.75 -16.37 -30.79
C ILE A 547 11.47 -15.47 -31.78
N GLU A 548 11.92 -16.07 -32.87
CA GLU A 548 12.57 -15.41 -34.01
C GLU A 548 11.76 -15.70 -35.28
N ILE A 549 11.53 -14.67 -36.08
CA ILE A 549 11.02 -14.80 -37.45
C ILE A 549 12.19 -15.21 -38.36
N LEU A 550 12.01 -16.32 -39.06
CA LEU A 550 12.91 -16.74 -40.12
C LEU A 550 12.47 -16.11 -41.44
N ASN A 551 13.41 -15.52 -42.16
CA ASN A 551 13.16 -14.96 -43.48
C ASN A 551 12.85 -16.10 -44.47
N ASP A 552 11.58 -16.28 -44.78
CA ASP A 552 11.14 -17.14 -45.88
C ASP A 552 10.30 -16.31 -46.86
N THR A 553 10.90 -15.97 -47.99
CA THR A 553 10.26 -15.15 -49.03
C THR A 553 9.31 -15.95 -49.93
N ASN A 554 9.25 -17.27 -49.78
CA ASN A 554 8.61 -18.16 -50.76
C ASN A 554 7.27 -18.76 -50.29
N GLN A 555 6.86 -18.49 -49.04
CA GLN A 555 5.64 -19.05 -48.44
C GLN A 555 4.56 -17.97 -48.28
N ILE A 556 3.65 -17.87 -49.26
CA ILE A 556 2.54 -16.90 -49.24
C ILE A 556 1.60 -17.22 -48.06
N GLY A 557 1.22 -16.19 -47.29
CA GLY A 557 0.24 -16.31 -46.21
C GLY A 557 0.71 -17.10 -44.98
N ARG A 558 2.01 -17.37 -44.86
CA ARG A 558 2.62 -18.05 -43.71
C ARG A 558 3.78 -17.23 -43.15
N LEU A 559 4.05 -17.38 -41.87
CA LEU A 559 5.22 -16.82 -41.19
C LEU A 559 6.03 -17.95 -40.58
N HIS A 560 7.30 -18.07 -40.95
CA HIS A 560 8.18 -19.08 -40.39
C HIS A 560 8.78 -18.58 -39.07
N LEU A 561 8.53 -19.30 -37.99
CA LEU A 561 9.00 -18.99 -36.64
C LEU A 561 9.96 -20.06 -36.14
N LYS A 562 10.94 -19.62 -35.36
CA LYS A 562 11.86 -20.45 -34.59
C LYS A 562 11.72 -20.09 -33.11
N LEU A 563 11.38 -21.10 -32.31
CA LEU A 563 11.18 -21.00 -30.87
C LEU A 563 12.39 -21.66 -30.19
N ASP A 564 13.24 -20.85 -29.57
CA ASP A 564 14.44 -21.30 -28.85
C ASP A 564 14.15 -21.46 -27.34
N PHE A 565 14.29 -22.68 -26.83
CA PHE A 565 14.08 -23.03 -25.42
C PHE A 565 15.36 -22.75 -24.63
N MET A 566 15.36 -21.64 -23.90
CA MET A 566 16.51 -21.15 -23.14
C MET A 566 16.45 -21.64 -21.69
N CYS A 567 17.52 -22.28 -21.23
CA CYS A 567 17.65 -22.77 -19.85
C CYS A 567 18.12 -21.69 -18.89
N TYR A 568 17.82 -21.86 -17.61
CA TYR A 568 18.53 -21.16 -16.54
C TYR A 568 20.03 -21.47 -16.62
N ALA A 569 20.87 -20.46 -16.38
CA ALA A 569 22.31 -20.65 -16.32
C ALA A 569 22.74 -21.50 -15.11
N ASN A 570 22.11 -21.24 -13.96
CA ASN A 570 22.29 -21.95 -12.69
C ASN A 570 21.18 -21.54 -11.71
N GLU A 571 21.20 -22.09 -10.49
CA GLU A 571 20.20 -21.78 -9.47
C GLU A 571 20.24 -20.34 -8.94
N ASN A 572 21.28 -19.57 -9.18
CA ASN A 572 21.37 -18.16 -8.80
C ASN A 572 21.05 -17.21 -9.97
N ASP A 573 20.48 -17.74 -11.05
CA ASP A 573 20.11 -16.96 -12.23
C ASP A 573 18.75 -16.25 -12.03
N PHE A 574 18.79 -15.08 -11.39
CA PHE A 574 17.62 -14.27 -11.07
C PHE A 574 17.21 -13.28 -12.17
N ASP A 575 18.12 -12.92 -13.08
CA ASP A 575 17.84 -11.93 -14.13
C ASP A 575 16.97 -12.54 -15.23
N PHE A 576 16.24 -11.73 -16.00
CA PHE A 576 15.43 -12.26 -17.10
C PHE A 576 16.27 -12.83 -18.26
N LYS A 577 17.40 -12.18 -18.57
CA LYS A 577 18.42 -12.65 -19.54
C LYS A 577 19.80 -12.61 -18.91
N ASN A 578 20.56 -13.70 -19.06
CA ASN A 578 21.91 -13.85 -18.57
C ASN A 578 22.83 -14.41 -19.67
N LYS A 579 24.14 -14.14 -19.59
CA LYS A 579 25.11 -14.49 -20.64
C LYS A 579 25.42 -15.98 -20.71
N ASP A 580 25.32 -16.68 -19.57
CA ASP A 580 25.67 -18.09 -19.44
C ASP A 580 24.48 -19.04 -19.68
N GLU A 581 23.37 -18.51 -20.18
CA GLU A 581 22.19 -19.30 -20.53
C GLU A 581 22.49 -20.22 -21.73
N THR A 582 22.00 -21.45 -21.66
CA THR A 582 22.18 -22.43 -22.73
C THR A 582 20.87 -22.70 -23.43
N LYS A 583 20.94 -22.95 -24.74
CA LYS A 583 19.79 -23.40 -25.51
C LYS A 583 19.67 -24.92 -25.50
N LYS A 584 18.53 -25.45 -25.03
CA LYS A 584 18.23 -26.89 -24.95
C LYS A 584 17.57 -27.44 -26.21
N ALA A 585 16.66 -26.68 -26.82
CA ALA A 585 15.95 -27.10 -28.02
C ALA A 585 15.57 -25.91 -28.91
N SER A 586 15.28 -26.21 -30.17
CA SER A 586 14.68 -25.30 -31.14
C SER A 586 13.47 -25.97 -31.79
N LEU A 587 12.32 -25.29 -31.79
CA LEU A 587 11.13 -25.71 -32.52
C LEU A 587 10.89 -24.76 -33.69
N TYR A 588 10.73 -25.32 -34.89
CA TYR A 588 10.49 -24.58 -36.12
C TYR A 588 9.06 -24.85 -36.56
N LEU A 589 8.32 -23.79 -36.82
CA LEU A 589 6.91 -23.88 -37.16
C LEU A 589 6.48 -22.75 -38.08
N TYR A 590 5.40 -22.99 -38.82
CA TYR A 590 4.74 -21.97 -39.60
C TYR A 590 3.49 -21.49 -38.87
N TRP A 591 3.37 -20.18 -38.68
CA TRP A 591 2.12 -19.53 -38.31
C TRP A 591 1.33 -19.24 -39.60
N ASN A 592 0.22 -19.93 -39.77
CA ASN A 592 -0.57 -19.97 -40.99
C ASN A 592 -1.74 -18.98 -40.96
N GLY A 593 -2.42 -18.83 -42.10
CA GLY A 593 -3.70 -18.11 -42.18
C GLY A 593 -3.57 -16.59 -42.27
N PHE A 594 -2.42 -16.09 -42.73
CA PHE A 594 -2.27 -14.70 -43.15
C PHE A 594 -2.86 -14.49 -44.56
N LYS A 595 -2.83 -13.26 -45.04
CA LYS A 595 -3.35 -12.90 -46.35
C LYS A 595 -2.73 -13.75 -47.48
N GLY A 596 -3.59 -14.34 -48.31
CA GLY A 596 -3.19 -15.22 -49.41
C GLY A 596 -2.91 -16.67 -49.01
N TYR A 597 -3.14 -17.07 -47.76
CA TYR A 597 -2.96 -18.45 -47.31
C TYR A 597 -3.99 -19.41 -47.96
N ASP A 598 -3.48 -20.51 -48.52
CA ASP A 598 -4.30 -21.60 -49.04
C ASP A 598 -4.64 -22.59 -47.91
N THR A 599 -5.91 -22.61 -47.49
CA THR A 599 -6.41 -23.49 -46.41
C THR A 599 -6.44 -24.97 -46.78
N SER A 600 -6.16 -25.32 -48.05
CA SER A 600 -5.96 -26.71 -48.45
C SER A 600 -4.60 -27.28 -48.02
N ILE A 601 -3.61 -26.43 -47.71
CA ILE A 601 -2.28 -26.83 -47.23
C ILE A 601 -2.35 -27.42 -45.82
N ASP A 602 -2.93 -26.66 -44.89
CA ASP A 602 -3.20 -27.07 -43.52
C ASP A 602 -4.33 -26.19 -42.94
N LYS A 603 -5.22 -26.79 -42.15
CA LYS A 603 -6.30 -26.08 -41.45
C LYS A 603 -5.90 -25.58 -40.07
N LYS A 604 -4.77 -26.05 -39.53
CA LYS A 604 -4.25 -25.63 -38.22
C LYS A 604 -3.65 -24.23 -38.29
N MET A 605 -3.76 -23.49 -37.18
CA MET A 605 -3.12 -22.18 -37.06
C MET A 605 -1.60 -22.30 -37.13
N PHE A 606 -1.05 -23.39 -36.58
CA PHE A 606 0.37 -23.66 -36.61
C PHE A 606 0.68 -25.03 -37.22
N SER A 607 1.62 -25.07 -38.16
CA SER A 607 2.19 -26.33 -38.70
C SER A 607 3.62 -26.49 -38.23
N ILE A 608 3.95 -27.65 -37.66
CA ILE A 608 5.31 -27.94 -37.21
C ILE A 608 6.18 -28.32 -38.41
N ASP A 609 7.30 -27.63 -38.58
CA ASP A 609 8.31 -27.94 -39.59
C ASP A 609 9.29 -29.00 -39.07
N LYS A 610 9.95 -28.69 -37.95
CA LYS A 610 10.91 -29.59 -37.30
C LYS A 610 11.14 -29.26 -35.83
N ILE A 611 11.60 -30.25 -35.08
CA ILE A 611 11.97 -30.12 -33.66
C ILE A 611 13.42 -30.60 -33.51
N GLU A 612 14.28 -29.76 -32.95
CA GLU A 612 15.69 -30.05 -32.69
C GLU A 612 15.93 -30.01 -31.17
N ILE A 613 16.05 -31.19 -30.53
CA ILE A 613 16.36 -31.30 -29.10
C ILE A 613 17.82 -31.69 -28.95
N LYS A 614 18.57 -30.94 -28.13
CA LYS A 614 19.95 -31.29 -27.79
C LYS A 614 19.98 -32.29 -26.64
N ASP A 615 20.56 -33.45 -26.89
CA ASP A 615 21.04 -34.32 -25.82
C ASP A 615 22.23 -33.61 -25.15
N ILE A 616 22.12 -33.38 -23.84
CA ILE A 616 23.20 -32.79 -23.01
C ILE A 616 23.53 -33.82 -21.94
#